data_AF-A0A7W4C5J7-F1
#
_entry.id   AF-A0A7W4C5J7-F1
#
_cell.length_a   1.000
_cell.length_b   1.000
_cell.length_c   1.000
_cell.angle_alpha   90.00
_cell.angle_beta   90.00
_cell.angle_gamma   90.00
#
_symmetry.space_group_name_H-M   'P 1'
#
loop_
_entity.id
_entity.type
_entity.pdbx_description
1 polymer ?
#
loop_
_entity_poly.entity_id
_entity_poly.type
_entity_poly.pdbx_seq_one_letter_code
_entity_poly.pdbx_strand_id
1 'polypeptide(L)'
;MKLLLSTTNALNKWLKSDLPRCPAKEGQRVGVNFLASDEQSLCWQLHIIDNAYKSRDKTIIACEANSRFIVFIPVDIKLTLDELATRLQMEWQYSLAETLQQLRAMSNSKIAMLLSELSELNMDTHWVKNTDLSISGHISDAGLWVNQTLVDGKQEELSSEQALDLAIYLNSQPKQLNKGKDKIIPVKCLLEYCNKQLGATCSKAPDPADNISELPHASNIVYLKLSKPL
;
A
#
# COMPACT_ATOMS: atom_id res chain seq x y z
N MET A 1 -12.39 1.39 7.10
CA MET A 1 -11.78 2.14 5.98
C MET A 1 -12.18 1.45 4.68
N LYS A 2 -12.38 2.17 3.58
CA LYS A 2 -12.68 1.55 2.27
C LYS A 2 -11.39 1.13 1.58
N LEU A 3 -11.30 -0.10 1.10
CA LEU A 3 -10.23 -0.55 0.21
C LEU A 3 -10.78 -0.64 -1.22
N LEU A 4 -10.43 0.30 -2.08
CA LEU A 4 -10.88 0.31 -3.48
C LEU A 4 -9.84 -0.34 -4.38
N LEU A 5 -10.17 -1.49 -4.92
CA LEU A 5 -9.33 -2.25 -5.85
C LEU A 5 -9.83 -2.07 -7.28
N SER A 6 -9.03 -1.38 -8.08
CA SER A 6 -9.31 -1.12 -9.49
C SER A 6 -8.57 -2.11 -10.37
N THR A 7 -9.31 -2.90 -11.13
CA THR A 7 -8.70 -3.78 -12.15
C THR A 7 -8.65 -3.06 -13.50
N THR A 8 -7.50 -3.19 -14.16
CA THR A 8 -7.41 -2.90 -15.60
C THR A 8 -8.22 -3.91 -16.41
N ASN A 9 -8.54 -3.58 -17.66
CA ASN A 9 -9.24 -4.49 -18.57
C ASN A 9 -8.53 -5.84 -18.74
N ALA A 10 -7.19 -5.85 -18.73
CA ALA A 10 -6.40 -7.07 -18.86
C ALA A 10 -6.64 -8.01 -17.66
N LEU A 11 -6.50 -7.48 -16.45
CA LEU A 11 -6.71 -8.25 -15.23
C LEU A 11 -8.18 -8.69 -15.09
N ASN A 12 -9.14 -7.82 -15.35
CA ASN A 12 -10.56 -8.18 -15.28
C ASN A 12 -10.91 -9.35 -16.22
N LYS A 13 -10.34 -9.37 -17.44
CA LYS A 13 -10.50 -10.48 -18.39
C LYS A 13 -9.87 -11.77 -17.88
N TRP A 14 -8.66 -11.71 -17.33
CA TRP A 14 -7.98 -12.88 -16.77
C TRP A 14 -8.74 -13.45 -15.57
N LEU A 15 -9.24 -12.58 -14.69
CA LEU A 15 -10.11 -12.94 -13.56
C LEU A 15 -11.51 -13.42 -13.99
N LYS A 16 -11.88 -13.32 -15.28
CA LYS A 16 -13.23 -13.58 -15.81
C LYS A 16 -14.33 -13.00 -14.92
N SER A 17 -14.10 -11.80 -14.38
CA SER A 17 -15.03 -11.11 -13.49
C SER A 17 -15.84 -10.09 -14.28
N ASP A 18 -17.09 -9.88 -13.89
CA ASP A 18 -17.92 -8.81 -14.44
C ASP A 18 -17.98 -7.65 -13.45
N LEU A 19 -16.85 -6.95 -13.29
CA LEU A 19 -16.76 -5.84 -12.35
C LEU A 19 -17.48 -4.59 -12.87
N PRO A 20 -18.17 -3.86 -11.98
CA PRO A 20 -18.79 -2.59 -12.33
C PRO A 20 -17.73 -1.60 -12.78
N ARG A 21 -18.04 -0.79 -13.79
CA ARG A 21 -17.14 0.28 -14.21
C ARG A 21 -17.13 1.38 -13.16
N CYS A 22 -15.96 1.97 -12.92
CA CYS A 22 -15.88 3.15 -12.07
C CYS A 22 -16.75 4.27 -12.68
N PRO A 23 -17.68 4.87 -11.90
CA PRO A 23 -18.57 5.90 -12.39
C PRO A 23 -17.76 7.10 -12.87
N ALA A 24 -18.09 7.63 -14.05
CA ALA A 24 -17.46 8.81 -14.61
C ALA A 24 -18.37 10.03 -14.42
N LYS A 25 -17.76 11.20 -14.20
CA LYS A 25 -18.50 12.47 -14.28
C LYS A 25 -18.91 12.74 -15.72
N GLU A 26 -19.92 13.59 -15.91
CA GLU A 26 -20.39 13.99 -17.23
C GLU A 26 -19.21 14.53 -18.07
N GLY A 27 -19.02 13.99 -19.28
CA GLY A 27 -17.89 14.32 -20.16
C GLY A 27 -16.58 13.54 -19.93
N GLN A 28 -16.48 12.68 -18.91
CA GLN A 28 -15.32 11.80 -18.71
C GLN A 28 -15.53 10.42 -19.35
N ARG A 29 -14.42 9.78 -19.78
CA ARG A 29 -14.47 8.42 -20.33
C ARG A 29 -14.72 7.42 -19.20
N VAL A 30 -15.83 6.69 -19.30
CA VAL A 30 -16.18 5.64 -18.33
C VAL A 30 -15.07 4.59 -18.22
N GLY A 31 -14.57 4.37 -17.01
CA GLY A 31 -13.50 3.42 -16.72
C GLY A 31 -12.08 3.94 -16.98
N VAL A 32 -11.90 5.25 -17.17
CA VAL A 32 -10.60 5.93 -17.22
C VAL A 32 -10.67 7.15 -16.30
N ASN A 33 -10.69 6.88 -15.00
CA ASN A 33 -10.81 7.87 -13.94
C ASN A 33 -9.55 7.89 -13.08
N PHE A 34 -9.23 9.08 -12.56
CA PHE A 34 -8.18 9.26 -11.57
C PHE A 34 -8.57 8.55 -10.25
N LEU A 35 -7.63 7.82 -9.67
CA LEU A 35 -7.74 7.20 -8.36
C LEU A 35 -6.96 8.04 -7.36
N ALA A 36 -7.52 8.18 -6.15
CA ALA A 36 -6.86 8.86 -5.05
C ALA A 36 -7.19 8.14 -3.74
N SER A 37 -6.17 7.92 -2.92
CA SER A 37 -6.34 7.54 -1.52
C SER A 37 -6.51 8.79 -0.66
N ASP A 38 -7.33 8.68 0.37
CA ASP A 38 -7.64 9.77 1.29
C ASP A 38 -7.85 9.26 2.71
N GLU A 39 -8.36 10.10 3.60
CA GLU A 39 -8.60 9.72 4.99
C GLU A 39 -9.59 8.56 5.17
N GLN A 40 -10.40 8.25 4.15
CA GLN A 40 -11.45 7.22 4.24
C GLN A 40 -11.19 6.02 3.32
N SER A 41 -10.28 6.16 2.36
CA SER A 41 -10.07 5.18 1.30
C SER A 41 -8.61 4.95 0.95
N LEU A 42 -8.27 3.67 0.79
CA LEU A 42 -7.02 3.20 0.22
C LEU A 42 -7.31 2.64 -1.17
N CYS A 43 -6.74 3.25 -2.21
CA CYS A 43 -7.02 2.95 -3.60
C CYS A 43 -5.82 2.30 -4.28
N TRP A 44 -6.06 1.19 -4.98
CA TRP A 44 -5.03 0.46 -5.74
C TRP A 44 -5.46 0.23 -7.17
N GLN A 45 -4.52 0.34 -8.12
CA GLN A 45 -4.69 -0.17 -9.47
C GLN A 45 -3.91 -1.46 -9.66
N LEU A 46 -4.60 -2.49 -10.12
CA LEU A 46 -4.04 -3.81 -10.38
C LEU A 46 -4.03 -4.10 -11.88
N HIS A 47 -2.89 -4.57 -12.36
CA HIS A 47 -2.66 -5.00 -13.73
C HIS A 47 -2.03 -6.38 -13.74
N ILE A 48 -2.18 -7.12 -14.84
CA ILE A 48 -1.52 -8.40 -15.03
C ILE A 48 -0.68 -8.34 -16.30
N ILE A 49 0.53 -8.86 -16.21
CA ILE A 49 1.43 -9.03 -17.35
C ILE A 49 1.70 -10.52 -17.57
N ASP A 50 1.95 -10.86 -18.83
CA ASP A 50 2.53 -12.16 -19.17
C ASP A 50 4.05 -12.08 -18.96
N ASN A 51 4.62 -13.02 -18.20
CA ASN A 51 6.07 -13.05 -17.93
C ASN A 51 6.89 -13.31 -19.20
N ALA A 52 6.32 -14.06 -20.13
CA ALA A 52 6.82 -14.26 -21.49
C ALA A 52 5.63 -14.44 -22.45
N TYR A 53 5.87 -14.35 -23.76
CA TYR A 53 4.80 -14.52 -24.74
C TYR A 53 4.09 -15.87 -24.57
N LYS A 54 2.77 -15.82 -24.30
CA LYS A 54 1.92 -16.99 -24.02
C LYS A 54 2.35 -17.81 -22.80
N SER A 55 3.12 -17.25 -21.88
CA SER A 55 3.48 -17.93 -20.64
C SER A 55 2.24 -18.26 -19.82
N ARG A 56 2.29 -19.40 -19.12
CA ARG A 56 1.31 -19.74 -18.08
C ARG A 56 1.53 -18.87 -16.85
N ASP A 57 2.79 -18.60 -16.54
CA ASP A 57 3.22 -17.77 -15.43
C ASP A 57 3.03 -16.29 -15.76
N LYS A 58 2.42 -15.60 -14.82
CA LYS A 58 2.06 -14.19 -14.93
C LYS A 58 2.43 -13.48 -13.65
N THR A 59 2.50 -12.17 -13.74
CA THR A 59 2.71 -11.33 -12.57
C THR A 59 1.62 -10.29 -12.50
N ILE A 60 0.90 -10.26 -11.38
CA ILE A 60 0.01 -9.15 -11.06
C ILE A 60 0.86 -8.04 -10.44
N ILE A 61 0.73 -6.84 -10.98
CA ILE A 61 1.38 -5.63 -10.48
C ILE A 61 0.29 -4.78 -9.84
N ALA A 62 0.39 -4.55 -8.54
CA ALA A 62 -0.49 -3.66 -7.79
C ALA A 62 0.25 -2.36 -7.48
N CYS A 63 -0.37 -1.22 -7.78
CA CYS A 63 0.20 0.10 -7.52
C CYS A 63 -0.79 0.96 -6.73
N GLU A 64 -0.35 1.48 -5.59
CA GLU A 64 -1.16 2.36 -4.74
C GLU A 64 -1.29 3.76 -5.37
N ALA A 65 -2.49 4.35 -5.27
CA ALA A 65 -2.90 5.50 -6.04
C ALA A 65 -2.24 6.84 -5.65
N ASN A 66 -1.62 6.99 -4.48
CA ASN A 66 -0.98 8.26 -4.11
C ASN A 66 0.54 8.15 -3.97
N SER A 67 0.99 7.15 -3.21
CA SER A 67 2.39 6.85 -2.94
C SER A 67 3.11 6.20 -4.12
N ARG A 68 2.38 5.63 -5.09
CA ARG A 68 2.95 4.79 -6.15
C ARG A 68 3.75 3.62 -5.60
N PHE A 69 3.40 3.15 -4.40
CA PHE A 69 3.95 1.93 -3.81
C PHE A 69 3.53 0.74 -4.65
N ILE A 70 4.48 -0.12 -5.00
CA ILE A 70 4.27 -1.24 -5.92
C ILE A 70 4.47 -2.55 -5.19
N VAL A 71 3.61 -3.52 -5.50
CA VAL A 71 3.69 -4.89 -5.02
C VAL A 71 3.52 -5.81 -6.22
N PHE A 72 4.27 -6.91 -6.23
CA PHE A 72 4.22 -7.95 -7.25
C PHE A 72 3.63 -9.22 -6.66
N ILE A 73 2.68 -9.82 -7.38
CA ILE A 73 2.07 -11.10 -7.00
C ILE A 73 2.27 -12.05 -8.18
N PRO A 74 3.30 -12.92 -8.14
CA PRO A 74 3.45 -14.00 -9.10
C PRO A 74 2.24 -14.94 -9.04
N VAL A 75 1.71 -15.32 -10.19
CA VAL A 75 0.55 -16.21 -10.31
C VAL A 75 0.70 -17.16 -11.49
N ASP A 76 0.43 -18.43 -11.25
CA ASP A 76 0.35 -19.52 -12.22
C ASP A 76 -1.10 -20.01 -12.39
N ILE A 77 -1.92 -19.82 -11.35
CA ILE A 77 -3.32 -20.17 -11.28
C ILE A 77 -4.16 -18.91 -11.09
N LYS A 78 -5.33 -18.92 -11.70
CA LYS A 78 -6.31 -17.84 -11.57
C LYS A 78 -6.84 -17.77 -10.13
N LEU A 79 -6.74 -16.58 -9.54
CA LEU A 79 -7.33 -16.25 -8.24
C LEU A 79 -8.78 -15.78 -8.38
N THR A 80 -9.58 -16.02 -7.35
CA THR A 80 -10.84 -15.31 -7.10
C THR A 80 -10.56 -13.87 -6.62
N LEU A 81 -11.60 -13.03 -6.62
CA LEU A 81 -11.46 -11.65 -6.14
C LEU A 81 -11.12 -11.60 -4.64
N ASP A 82 -11.70 -12.49 -3.85
CA ASP A 82 -11.45 -12.54 -2.40
C ASP A 82 -10.03 -13.02 -2.12
N GLU A 83 -9.56 -14.08 -2.79
CA GLU A 83 -8.17 -14.55 -2.68
C GLU A 83 -7.17 -13.47 -3.08
N LEU A 84 -7.43 -12.73 -4.17
CA LEU A 84 -6.55 -11.64 -4.60
C LEU A 84 -6.57 -10.47 -3.61
N ALA A 85 -7.72 -10.12 -3.03
CA ALA A 85 -7.82 -9.08 -2.02
C ALA A 85 -7.03 -9.45 -0.76
N THR A 86 -7.23 -10.66 -0.23
CA THR A 86 -6.51 -11.17 0.94
C THR A 86 -5.01 -11.24 0.66
N ARG A 87 -4.61 -11.76 -0.52
CA ARG A 87 -3.20 -11.84 -0.90
C ARG A 87 -2.58 -10.44 -0.98
N LEU A 88 -3.22 -9.50 -1.66
CA LEU A 88 -2.72 -8.13 -1.75
C LEU A 88 -2.57 -7.50 -0.37
N GLN A 89 -3.56 -7.69 0.53
CA GLN A 89 -3.53 -7.14 1.88
C GLN A 89 -2.29 -7.60 2.67
N MET A 90 -1.94 -8.88 2.59
CA MET A 90 -0.74 -9.42 3.21
C MET A 90 0.53 -8.88 2.55
N GLU A 91 0.58 -8.91 1.21
CA GLU A 91 1.78 -8.59 0.45
C GLU A 91 2.22 -7.12 0.58
N TRP A 92 1.28 -6.17 0.57
CA TRP A 92 1.66 -4.76 0.71
C TRP A 92 2.16 -4.45 2.13
N GLN A 93 1.57 -5.07 3.17
CA GLN A 93 2.02 -4.90 4.55
C GLN A 93 3.41 -5.50 4.74
N TYR A 94 3.62 -6.71 4.23
CA TYR A 94 4.90 -7.39 4.30
C TYR A 94 5.99 -6.61 3.54
N SER A 95 5.73 -6.22 2.29
CA SER A 95 6.65 -5.41 1.50
C SER A 95 6.96 -4.06 2.15
N LEU A 96 5.98 -3.40 2.78
CA LEU A 96 6.20 -2.18 3.53
C LEU A 96 7.17 -2.41 4.70
N ALA A 97 6.96 -3.44 5.50
CA ALA A 97 7.82 -3.77 6.63
C ALA A 97 9.27 -4.06 6.22
N GLU A 98 9.45 -4.94 5.23
CA GLU A 98 10.78 -5.31 4.72
C GLU A 98 11.51 -4.09 4.13
N THR A 99 10.80 -3.25 3.38
CA THR A 99 11.37 -2.00 2.84
C THR A 99 11.82 -1.06 3.97
N LEU A 100 10.99 -0.87 5.00
CA LEU A 100 11.32 -0.02 6.14
C LEU A 100 12.52 -0.55 6.93
N GLN A 101 12.61 -1.87 7.10
CA GLN A 101 13.72 -2.55 7.75
C GLN A 101 15.01 -2.36 6.95
N GLN A 102 14.99 -2.63 5.63
CA GLN A 102 16.16 -2.49 4.76
C GLN A 102 16.69 -1.06 4.70
N LEU A 103 15.79 -0.07 4.68
CA LEU A 103 16.16 1.35 4.72
C LEU A 103 16.55 1.83 6.12
N ARG A 104 16.43 0.98 7.16
CA ARG A 104 16.60 1.35 8.57
C ARG A 104 15.79 2.59 8.96
N ALA A 105 14.61 2.74 8.36
CA ALA A 105 13.74 3.89 8.57
C ALA A 105 13.12 3.91 9.97
N MET A 106 13.01 2.74 10.61
CA MET A 106 12.55 2.57 11.99
C MET A 106 13.09 1.26 12.60
N SER A 107 12.98 1.12 13.92
CA SER A 107 13.39 -0.11 14.62
C SER A 107 12.41 -1.26 14.38
N ASN A 108 12.88 -2.50 14.45
CA ASN A 108 12.05 -3.70 14.29
C ASN A 108 10.85 -3.73 15.24
N SER A 109 11.01 -3.21 16.47
CA SER A 109 9.89 -3.07 17.42
C SER A 109 8.80 -2.12 16.92
N LYS A 110 9.17 -1.00 16.29
CA LYS A 110 8.21 -0.06 15.70
C LYS A 110 7.54 -0.62 14.47
N ILE A 111 8.27 -1.37 13.64
CA ILE A 111 7.70 -2.08 12.49
C ILE A 111 6.68 -3.11 12.97
N ALA A 112 7.01 -3.90 14.00
CA ALA A 112 6.09 -4.88 14.56
C ALA A 112 4.81 -4.24 15.13
N MET A 113 4.93 -3.12 15.86
CA MET A 113 3.77 -2.36 16.34
C MET A 113 2.92 -1.85 15.18
N LEU A 114 3.55 -1.23 14.16
CA LEU A 114 2.86 -0.75 12.96
C LEU A 114 2.07 -1.87 12.27
N LEU A 115 2.67 -3.06 12.09
CA LEU A 115 1.99 -4.20 11.47
C LEU A 115 0.82 -4.70 12.32
N SER A 116 0.99 -4.75 13.64
CA SER A 116 -0.09 -5.12 14.56
C SER A 116 -1.28 -4.17 14.39
N GLU A 117 -1.03 -2.86 14.43
CA GLU A 117 -2.07 -1.84 14.27
C GLU A 117 -2.72 -1.87 12.88
N LEU A 118 -1.94 -2.08 11.82
CA LEU A 118 -2.46 -2.23 10.45
C LEU A 118 -3.32 -3.48 10.28
N SER A 119 -3.04 -4.56 11.00
CA SER A 119 -3.82 -5.80 10.94
C SER A 119 -5.23 -5.64 11.54
N GLU A 120 -5.40 -4.70 12.47
CA GLU A 120 -6.69 -4.40 13.11
C GLU A 120 -7.56 -3.44 12.28
N LEU A 121 -7.00 -2.82 11.24
CA LEU A 121 -7.76 -1.95 10.35
C LEU A 121 -8.78 -2.77 9.55
N ASN A 122 -10.06 -2.58 9.89
CA ASN A 122 -11.15 -3.14 9.11
C ASN A 122 -11.23 -2.45 7.74
N MET A 123 -10.81 -3.16 6.69
CA MET A 123 -10.81 -2.71 5.30
C MET A 123 -11.99 -3.34 4.54
N ASP A 124 -12.98 -2.51 4.22
CA ASP A 124 -14.13 -2.93 3.42
C ASP A 124 -13.79 -2.88 1.92
N THR A 125 -13.61 -4.07 1.34
CA THR A 125 -13.06 -4.23 -0.02
C THR A 125 -14.10 -4.01 -1.09
N HIS A 126 -13.81 -3.11 -2.02
CA HIS A 126 -14.66 -2.76 -3.14
C HIS A 126 -13.91 -2.92 -4.46
N TRP A 127 -14.53 -3.58 -5.43
CA TRP A 127 -13.94 -3.83 -6.74
C TRP A 127 -14.57 -2.98 -7.83
N VAL A 128 -13.74 -2.39 -8.68
CA VAL A 128 -14.17 -1.68 -9.88
C VAL A 128 -13.27 -2.01 -11.07
N LYS A 129 -13.80 -1.84 -12.27
CA LYS A 129 -13.04 -1.80 -13.51
C LYS A 129 -12.69 -0.35 -13.84
N ASN A 130 -11.41 -0.01 -13.79
CA ASN A 130 -10.90 1.32 -14.09
C ASN A 130 -9.43 1.29 -14.53
N THR A 131 -9.01 2.29 -15.31
CA THR A 131 -7.61 2.49 -15.71
C THR A 131 -7.25 3.96 -15.54
N ASP A 132 -6.60 4.27 -14.44
CA ASP A 132 -5.94 5.55 -14.19
C ASP A 132 -4.61 5.61 -14.96
N LEU A 133 -4.57 6.48 -15.95
CA LEU A 133 -3.40 6.68 -16.81
C LEU A 133 -2.20 7.28 -16.06
N SER A 134 -2.42 7.99 -14.95
CA SER A 134 -1.35 8.52 -14.11
C SER A 134 -0.62 7.40 -13.34
N ILE A 135 -1.28 6.26 -13.13
CA ILE A 135 -0.69 5.07 -12.51
C ILE A 135 -0.12 4.14 -13.57
N SER A 136 -0.75 4.05 -14.75
CA SER A 136 -0.36 3.12 -15.81
C SER A 136 1.11 3.23 -16.21
N GLY A 137 1.68 4.43 -16.24
CA GLY A 137 3.11 4.61 -16.52
C GLY A 137 4.03 3.89 -15.53
N HIS A 138 3.72 3.97 -14.24
CA HIS A 138 4.50 3.29 -13.18
C HIS A 138 4.32 1.77 -13.21
N ILE A 139 3.12 1.30 -13.54
CA ILE A 139 2.86 -0.14 -13.72
C ILE A 139 3.64 -0.68 -14.92
N SER A 140 3.65 0.04 -16.05
CA SER A 140 4.41 -0.36 -17.23
C SER A 140 5.91 -0.42 -16.95
N ASP A 141 6.46 0.60 -16.27
CA ASP A 141 7.86 0.62 -15.86
C ASP A 141 8.21 -0.56 -14.94
N ALA A 142 7.38 -0.83 -13.93
CA ALA A 142 7.53 -1.99 -13.07
C ALA A 142 7.45 -3.32 -13.83
N GLY A 143 6.62 -3.42 -14.86
CA GLY A 143 6.56 -4.59 -15.73
C GLY A 143 7.84 -4.81 -16.54
N LEU A 144 8.54 -3.74 -16.93
CA LEU A 144 9.87 -3.87 -17.56
C LEU A 144 10.90 -4.44 -16.59
N TRP A 145 10.87 -4.04 -15.31
CA TRP A 145 11.73 -4.62 -14.28
C TRP A 145 11.48 -6.10 -14.08
N VAL A 146 10.22 -6.54 -14.01
CA VAL A 146 9.87 -7.97 -13.95
C VAL A 146 10.48 -8.73 -15.14
N ASN A 147 10.23 -8.25 -16.36
CA ASN A 147 10.75 -8.91 -17.55
C ASN A 147 12.29 -8.97 -17.57
N GLN A 148 12.96 -7.88 -17.17
CA GLN A 148 14.41 -7.83 -17.11
C GLN A 148 14.97 -8.83 -16.09
N THR A 149 14.39 -8.90 -14.90
CA THR A 149 14.79 -9.86 -13.85
C THR A 149 14.66 -11.30 -14.33
N LEU A 150 13.57 -11.63 -15.04
CA LEU A 150 13.36 -12.97 -15.58
C LEU A 150 14.34 -13.30 -16.70
N VAL A 151 14.61 -12.36 -17.60
CA VAL A 151 15.58 -12.53 -18.70
C VAL A 151 16.99 -12.73 -18.14
N ASP A 152 17.41 -11.91 -17.18
CA ASP A 152 18.74 -11.99 -16.58
C ASP A 152 18.92 -13.27 -15.74
N GLY A 153 17.88 -13.66 -15.00
CA GLY A 153 17.84 -14.89 -14.23
C GLY A 153 17.66 -16.16 -15.06
N LYS A 154 17.32 -16.03 -16.35
CA LYS A 154 16.89 -17.15 -17.24
C LYS A 154 15.75 -17.96 -16.63
N GLN A 155 14.77 -17.26 -16.07
CA GLN A 155 13.60 -17.85 -15.40
C GLN A 155 12.32 -17.51 -16.17
N GLU A 156 11.32 -18.38 -16.06
CA GLU A 156 10.00 -18.19 -16.66
C GLU A 156 9.00 -17.55 -15.68
N GLU A 157 9.27 -17.70 -14.37
CA GLU A 157 8.45 -17.19 -13.28
C GLU A 157 9.28 -16.35 -12.30
N LEU A 158 8.60 -15.38 -11.68
CA LEU A 158 9.20 -14.54 -10.65
C LEU A 158 9.01 -15.25 -9.30
N SER A 159 10.10 -15.56 -8.59
CA SER A 159 9.99 -16.13 -7.26
C SER A 159 9.42 -15.11 -6.26
N SER A 160 8.88 -15.58 -5.13
CA SER A 160 8.40 -14.67 -4.08
C SER A 160 9.50 -13.77 -3.52
N GLU A 161 10.74 -14.28 -3.43
CA GLU A 161 11.91 -13.51 -3.00
C GLU A 161 12.27 -12.42 -4.01
N GLN A 162 12.31 -12.75 -5.30
CA GLN A 162 12.59 -11.77 -6.36
C GLN A 162 11.49 -10.70 -6.47
N ALA A 163 10.23 -11.09 -6.29
CA ALA A 163 9.10 -10.18 -6.23
C ALA A 163 9.26 -9.17 -5.08
N LEU A 164 9.66 -9.65 -3.89
CA LEU A 164 9.92 -8.80 -2.74
C LEU A 164 11.11 -7.88 -2.98
N ASP A 165 12.25 -8.40 -3.45
CA ASP A 165 13.46 -7.61 -3.72
C ASP A 165 13.21 -6.48 -4.73
N LEU A 166 12.49 -6.79 -5.81
CA LEU A 166 12.06 -5.80 -6.80
C LEU A 166 11.13 -4.75 -6.17
N ALA A 167 10.16 -5.17 -5.35
CA ALA A 167 9.28 -4.24 -4.67
C ALA A 167 10.09 -3.31 -3.75
N ILE A 168 11.00 -3.84 -2.93
CA ILE A 168 11.85 -3.05 -2.03
C ILE A 168 12.70 -2.05 -2.84
N TYR A 169 13.34 -2.51 -3.92
CA TYR A 169 14.13 -1.66 -4.78
C TYR A 169 13.29 -0.50 -5.32
N LEU A 170 12.16 -0.78 -5.97
CA LEU A 170 11.31 0.23 -6.61
C LEU A 170 10.64 1.18 -5.61
N ASN A 171 10.28 0.69 -4.42
CA ASN A 171 9.63 1.49 -3.38
C ASN A 171 10.60 2.36 -2.59
N SER A 172 11.90 2.11 -2.72
CA SER A 172 12.99 2.91 -2.16
C SER A 172 13.47 4.01 -3.11
N GLN A 173 13.16 3.92 -4.41
CA GLN A 173 13.61 4.93 -5.38
C GLN A 173 12.70 6.18 -5.41
N PRO A 174 13.28 7.37 -5.61
CA PRO A 174 12.49 8.58 -5.86
C PRO A 174 11.69 8.48 -7.16
N LYS A 175 10.36 8.62 -7.08
CA LYS A 175 9.43 8.64 -8.21
C LYS A 175 8.89 10.04 -8.46
N GLN A 176 8.77 10.39 -9.73
CA GLN A 176 8.18 11.63 -10.19
C GLN A 176 6.68 11.40 -10.47
N LEU A 177 5.79 12.10 -9.78
CA LEU A 177 4.32 11.91 -9.92
C LEU A 177 3.72 12.62 -11.13
N ASN A 178 4.29 13.76 -11.49
CA ASN A 178 3.82 14.66 -12.55
C ASN A 178 5.02 15.28 -13.28
N LYS A 179 4.81 15.98 -14.39
CA LYS A 179 5.87 16.69 -15.14
C LYS A 179 6.64 17.78 -14.35
N GLY A 180 6.36 17.96 -13.06
CA GLY A 180 7.05 18.88 -12.14
C GLY A 180 8.30 18.28 -11.50
N LYS A 181 9.00 19.05 -10.67
CA LYS A 181 10.28 18.62 -10.04
C LYS A 181 10.11 17.77 -8.78
N ASP A 182 8.90 17.67 -8.25
CA ASP A 182 8.66 16.99 -6.98
C ASP A 182 8.82 15.49 -7.14
N LYS A 183 9.71 14.93 -6.32
CA LYS A 183 9.95 13.49 -6.22
C LYS A 183 9.46 13.02 -4.87
N ILE A 184 8.75 11.90 -4.89
CA ILE A 184 8.33 11.20 -3.69
C ILE A 184 9.12 9.91 -3.54
N ILE A 185 9.25 9.39 -2.33
CA ILE A 185 9.75 8.03 -2.10
C ILE A 185 8.55 7.18 -1.68
N PRO A 186 8.14 6.18 -2.46
CA PRO A 186 6.88 5.46 -2.24
C PRO A 186 6.68 4.93 -0.84
N VAL A 187 7.70 4.26 -0.26
CA VAL A 187 7.61 3.71 1.09
C VAL A 187 7.39 4.79 2.15
N LYS A 188 7.99 5.97 1.98
CA LYS A 188 7.80 7.10 2.91
C LYS A 188 6.38 7.66 2.81
N CYS A 189 5.89 7.85 1.59
CA CYS A 189 4.53 8.35 1.38
C CYS A 189 3.46 7.37 1.86
N LEU A 190 3.65 6.06 1.65
CA LEU A 190 2.73 5.05 2.18
C LEU A 190 2.79 4.99 3.71
N LEU A 191 3.97 5.08 4.32
CA LEU A 191 4.11 5.15 5.78
C LEU A 191 3.40 6.39 6.36
N GLU A 192 3.55 7.56 5.72
CA GLU A 192 2.83 8.77 6.11
C GLU A 192 1.31 8.59 6.05
N TYR A 193 0.80 7.92 5.01
CA TYR A 193 -0.60 7.55 4.91
C TYR A 193 -1.02 6.65 6.09
N CYS A 194 -0.28 5.56 6.34
CA CYS A 194 -0.57 4.64 7.44
C CYS A 194 -0.58 5.34 8.80
N ASN A 195 0.41 6.19 9.08
CA ASN A 195 0.48 6.93 10.35
C ASN A 195 -0.71 7.87 10.54
N LYS A 196 -1.20 8.52 9.46
CA LYS A 196 -2.39 9.36 9.52
C LYS A 196 -3.65 8.55 9.84
N GLN A 197 -3.80 7.38 9.21
CA GLN A 197 -4.93 6.49 9.47
C GLN A 197 -4.95 6.00 10.92
N LEU A 198 -3.80 5.59 11.43
CA LEU A 198 -3.66 5.07 12.79
C LEU A 198 -3.83 6.16 13.86
N GLY A 199 -3.32 7.37 13.61
CA GLY A 199 -3.55 8.53 14.47
C GLY A 199 -5.01 9.00 14.51
N ALA A 200 -5.73 8.89 13.39
CA ALA A 200 -7.16 9.19 13.31
C ALA A 200 -8.04 8.14 14.01
N THR A 201 -7.59 6.88 14.11
CA THR A 201 -8.31 5.84 14.87
C THR A 201 -8.14 5.99 16.39
N CYS A 202 -7.00 6.48 16.88
CA CYS A 202 -6.80 6.74 18.33
C CYS A 202 -7.57 7.96 18.86
N SER A 203 -8.13 8.81 18.00
CA SER A 203 -8.92 9.98 18.39
C SER A 203 -10.44 9.72 18.44
N LYS A 204 -10.88 8.46 18.32
CA LYS A 204 -12.29 8.05 18.34
C LYS A 204 -12.66 7.11 19.51
N ALA A 205 -12.20 7.43 20.71
CA ALA A 205 -12.85 6.97 21.94
C ALA A 205 -13.48 8.19 22.65
N PRO A 206 -14.81 8.31 22.75
CA PRO A 206 -15.40 9.07 23.83
C PRO A 206 -15.27 8.24 25.11
N ASP A 207 -14.48 8.74 26.07
CA ASP A 207 -14.49 8.23 27.44
C ASP A 207 -15.91 8.28 28.00
N PRO A 208 -16.50 7.16 28.42
CA PRO A 208 -17.67 7.18 29.27
C PRO A 208 -17.20 7.34 30.72
N ALA A 209 -17.27 8.57 31.18
CA ALA A 209 -17.43 8.97 32.58
C ALA A 209 -16.39 8.51 33.60
N ASP A 210 -15.55 9.44 34.03
CA ASP A 210 -15.44 9.71 35.47
C ASP A 210 -15.74 11.20 35.72
N ASN A 211 -16.98 11.42 36.16
CA ASN A 211 -17.39 12.63 36.86
C ASN A 211 -16.66 12.68 38.20
N ILE A 212 -15.65 13.54 38.35
CA ILE A 212 -15.43 14.23 39.64
C ILE A 212 -15.09 15.69 39.35
N SER A 213 -16.11 16.53 39.52
CA SER A 213 -16.00 17.95 39.76
C SER A 213 -15.27 18.24 41.08
N GLU A 214 -14.54 19.37 41.08
CA GLU A 214 -14.01 20.14 42.23
C GLU A 214 -12.51 19.96 42.60
N LEU A 215 -11.71 20.89 42.07
CA LEU A 215 -10.55 21.51 42.73
C LEU A 215 -11.08 22.72 43.56
N PRO A 216 -10.42 23.22 44.64
CA PRO A 216 -8.98 23.49 44.61
C PRO A 216 -8.17 23.39 45.93
N HIS A 217 -6.84 23.48 45.73
CA HIS A 217 -5.77 23.92 46.64
C HIS A 217 -5.33 23.04 47.82
N ALA A 218 -4.10 22.52 47.75
CA ALA A 218 -2.97 23.08 48.51
C ALA A 218 -1.62 22.48 48.05
N SER A 219 -0.63 23.36 48.00
CA SER A 219 0.79 23.14 47.74
C SER A 219 1.41 22.00 48.55
N ASN A 220 2.36 21.26 47.96
CA ASN A 220 3.68 21.03 48.56
C ASN A 220 4.62 20.34 47.55
N ILE A 221 5.62 21.11 47.13
CA ILE A 221 6.79 20.69 46.37
C ILE A 221 7.74 19.95 47.31
N VAL A 222 8.25 18.78 46.91
CA VAL A 222 9.45 18.17 47.51
C VAL A 222 10.46 17.92 46.39
N TYR A 223 11.56 18.68 46.39
CA TYR A 223 12.72 18.46 45.53
C TYR A 223 13.57 17.32 46.07
N LEU A 224 13.85 16.31 45.23
CA LEU A 224 14.87 15.30 45.50
C LEU A 224 16.26 15.89 45.18
N LYS A 225 17.11 16.01 46.21
CA LYS A 225 18.52 16.38 46.09
C LYS A 225 19.33 15.25 45.45
N LEU A 226 19.99 15.53 44.34
CA LEU A 226 21.05 14.72 43.76
C LEU A 226 22.36 14.92 44.54
N SER A 227 22.90 13.83 45.09
CA SER A 227 24.24 13.75 45.68
C SER A 227 25.30 13.72 44.57
N LYS A 228 26.36 14.52 44.70
CA LYS A 228 27.53 14.51 43.80
C LYS A 228 28.50 13.37 44.15
N PRO A 229 29.28 12.86 43.17
CA PRO A 229 30.29 11.82 43.38
C PRO A 229 31.60 12.37 43.96
N LEU A 230 32.36 11.47 44.59
CA LEU A 230 33.78 11.60 44.96
C LEU A 230 34.67 11.07 43.84
#